data_AF-A0AAV3HQK7-F1
#
_entry.id   AF-A0AAV3HQK7-F1
#
_cell.length_a   1.000
_cell.length_b   1.000
_cell.length_c   1.000
_cell.angle_alpha   90.00
_cell.angle_beta   90.00
_cell.angle_gamma   90.00
#
_symmetry.space_group_name_H-M   'P 1'
#
loop_
_entity.id
_entity.type
_entity.pdbx_description
1 polymer ?
#
loop_
_entity_poly.entity_id
_entity_poly.type
_entity_poly.pdbx_seq_one_letter_code
_entity_poly.pdbx_strand_id
1 'polypeptide(L)'
;MNATKIFHSAHQLLQPTQFRLAYKRLLLPIALLALLASETTREVTVATLSDSFWAVSCYVAATLAIYHYLSNFMSKTNRLTALYHSSRSHQVFFAALLGALPGCGGAIVVTTQFISGRVGFGAIVAVLTSTMGDAAFLLLAAEPATGFGVIALGIVVGAISGWVVNAFHADDFLRPKQKEDVQQAQCCNSHSDTHTPVEQRAINLQGAFWKWLLIPASIIAVLGSFQVDTNQLIGLKENSMEWLGATFAVVSMFLWAMTKELGDYKSTVSEDDKIIDSHPIQKAAQDTNFVSAWVILAFLAFELTTYFSGLDLGATFSNWGIWMPLVGLAIGILPGCGPQILVTSLYISGAAPLSAQLSNAISNDGDALFPAIAMAPKAALVATIYSAIPALIVGYGYFFLFEY
;
A
#
# COMPACT_ATOMS: atom_id res chain seq x y z
N MET A 1 -33.41 51.58 -22.93
CA MET A 1 -33.21 51.84 -21.49
C MET A 1 -33.61 50.58 -20.73
N ASN A 2 -32.77 49.87 -19.99
CA ASN A 2 -31.41 50.19 -19.57
C ASN A 2 -30.59 48.91 -19.49
N ALA A 3 -29.34 49.05 -19.94
CA ALA A 3 -28.25 48.08 -20.04
C ALA A 3 -27.81 47.45 -18.70
N THR A 4 -28.56 47.66 -17.62
CA THR A 4 -28.29 47.16 -16.27
C THR A 4 -28.62 45.68 -16.07
N LYS A 5 -29.50 45.08 -16.89
CA LYS A 5 -29.79 43.63 -16.79
C LYS A 5 -28.75 42.74 -17.47
N ILE A 6 -28.05 43.24 -18.48
CA ILE A 6 -27.01 42.47 -19.20
C ILE A 6 -25.68 42.52 -18.45
N PHE A 7 -25.40 43.63 -17.75
CA PHE A 7 -24.20 43.73 -16.92
C PHE A 7 -24.26 42.87 -15.64
N HIS A 8 -25.45 42.55 -15.13
CA HIS A 8 -25.60 41.69 -13.96
C HIS A 8 -25.48 40.19 -14.28
N SER A 9 -25.86 39.77 -15.49
CA SER A 9 -25.67 38.38 -15.95
C SER A 9 -24.24 38.09 -16.41
N ALA A 10 -23.49 39.09 -16.89
CA ALA A 10 -22.09 38.93 -17.25
C ALA A 10 -21.16 38.90 -16.03
N HIS A 11 -21.50 39.59 -14.93
CA HIS A 11 -20.64 39.63 -13.74
C HIS A 11 -20.72 38.38 -12.85
N GLN A 12 -21.76 37.55 -13.01
CA GLN A 12 -21.86 36.23 -12.36
C GLN A 12 -21.06 35.12 -13.05
N LEU A 13 -20.67 35.31 -14.32
CA LEU A 13 -19.88 34.32 -15.08
C LEU A 13 -18.36 34.43 -14.83
N LEU A 14 -17.91 35.50 -14.18
CA LEU A 14 -16.49 35.79 -13.92
C LEU A 14 -16.25 36.15 -12.45
N GLN A 15 -16.81 35.36 -11.53
CA GLN A 15 -16.35 35.36 -10.15
C GLN A 15 -15.20 34.34 -9.99
N PRO A 16 -13.96 34.79 -9.70
CA PRO A 16 -12.83 33.89 -9.45
C PRO A 16 -12.95 33.11 -8.13
N THR A 17 -14.09 33.22 -7.43
CA THR A 17 -14.38 32.59 -6.14
C THR A 17 -15.10 31.23 -6.26
N GLN A 18 -15.46 30.80 -7.48
CA GLN A 18 -16.03 29.46 -7.73
C GLN A 18 -15.00 28.36 -8.04
N PHE A 19 -13.72 28.70 -8.18
CA PHE A 19 -12.63 27.75 -7.96
C PHE A 19 -12.42 27.51 -6.45
N ARG A 20 -13.51 27.18 -5.73
CA ARG A 20 -13.31 26.39 -4.51
C ARG A 20 -12.68 25.08 -4.96
N LEU A 21 -11.63 24.62 -4.29
CA LEU A 21 -10.97 23.34 -4.51
C LEU A 21 -11.97 22.16 -4.31
N ALA A 22 -12.99 22.04 -5.16
CA ALA A 22 -14.04 21.04 -5.11
C ALA A 22 -13.53 19.67 -5.60
N TYR A 23 -12.38 19.65 -6.28
CA TYR A 23 -11.69 18.42 -6.69
C TYR A 23 -10.20 18.51 -6.35
N LYS A 24 -9.84 18.67 -5.06
CA LYS A 24 -8.44 18.59 -4.60
C LYS A 24 -7.73 17.34 -5.15
N ARG A 25 -8.47 16.23 -5.24
CA ARG A 25 -7.99 14.96 -5.82
C ARG A 25 -7.59 15.03 -7.29
N LEU A 26 -8.16 15.96 -8.08
CA LEU A 26 -7.83 16.12 -9.50
C LEU A 26 -6.42 16.71 -9.71
N LEU A 27 -5.82 17.31 -8.67
CA LEU A 27 -4.44 17.79 -8.72
C LEU A 27 -3.45 16.66 -9.01
N LEU A 28 -3.68 15.47 -8.44
CA LEU A 28 -2.79 14.32 -8.62
C LEU A 28 -2.73 13.86 -10.10
N PRO A 29 -3.83 13.44 -10.76
CA PRO A 29 -3.76 13.00 -12.15
C PRO A 29 -3.31 14.11 -13.11
N ILE A 30 -3.60 15.39 -12.82
CA ILE A 30 -3.08 16.51 -13.61
C ILE A 30 -1.55 16.62 -13.45
N ALA A 31 -1.01 16.51 -12.23
CA ALA A 31 0.41 16.53 -11.98
C ALA A 31 1.13 15.35 -12.66
N LEU A 32 0.54 14.15 -12.62
CA LEU A 32 1.07 12.98 -13.33
C LEU A 32 1.16 13.20 -14.84
N LEU A 33 0.11 13.76 -15.46
CA LEU A 33 0.14 14.10 -16.88
C LEU A 33 1.20 15.16 -17.20
N ALA A 34 1.39 16.16 -16.34
CA ALA A 34 2.42 17.18 -16.52
C ALA A 34 3.84 16.57 -16.46
N LEU A 35 4.08 15.64 -15.53
CA LEU A 35 5.36 14.94 -15.41
C LEU A 35 5.64 13.99 -16.57
N LEU A 36 4.62 13.33 -17.10
CA LEU A 36 4.71 12.51 -18.32
C LEU A 36 4.96 13.36 -19.58
N ALA A 37 4.42 14.57 -19.64
CA ALA A 37 4.64 15.49 -20.76
C ALA A 37 6.08 16.03 -20.79
N SER A 38 6.68 16.27 -19.63
CA SER A 38 8.05 16.77 -19.48
C SER A 38 9.09 15.72 -19.93
N GLU A 39 9.94 16.06 -20.91
CA GLU A 39 10.98 15.15 -21.43
C GLU A 39 11.98 14.71 -20.37
N THR A 40 12.36 15.60 -19.45
CA THR A 40 13.35 15.31 -18.40
C THR A 40 12.88 14.25 -17.41
N THR A 41 11.59 14.26 -17.07
CA THR A 41 11.02 13.40 -16.03
C THR A 41 10.27 12.20 -16.60
N ARG A 42 10.07 12.15 -17.92
CA ARG A 42 9.17 11.18 -18.57
C ARG A 42 9.57 9.74 -18.27
N GLU A 43 10.83 9.38 -18.45
CA GLU A 43 11.30 8.00 -18.28
C GLU A 43 11.13 7.52 -16.84
N VAL A 44 11.60 8.32 -15.88
CA VAL A 44 11.43 8.05 -14.44
C VAL A 44 9.95 7.95 -14.08
N THR A 45 9.12 8.87 -14.58
CA THR A 45 7.68 8.89 -14.28
C THR A 45 6.97 7.66 -14.87
N VAL A 46 7.30 7.26 -16.10
CA VAL A 46 6.72 6.06 -16.74
C VAL A 46 7.11 4.81 -15.96
N ALA A 47 8.39 4.63 -15.64
CA ALA A 47 8.87 3.49 -14.86
C ALA A 47 8.16 3.45 -13.49
N THR A 48 8.20 4.57 -12.75
CA THR A 48 7.59 4.68 -11.41
C THR A 48 6.09 4.39 -11.43
N LEU A 49 5.35 4.96 -12.41
CA LEU A 49 3.92 4.71 -12.53
C LEU A 49 3.62 3.27 -12.93
N SER A 50 4.45 2.67 -13.78
CA SER A 50 4.30 1.26 -14.15
C SER A 50 4.53 0.35 -12.95
N ASP A 51 5.62 0.55 -12.21
CA ASP A 51 5.96 -0.25 -11.04
C ASP A 51 4.88 -0.13 -9.96
N SER A 52 4.44 1.09 -9.65
CA SER A 52 3.33 1.30 -8.70
C SER A 52 2.01 0.65 -9.14
N PHE A 53 1.79 0.47 -10.45
CA PHE A 53 0.60 -0.19 -10.96
C PHE A 53 0.73 -1.71 -10.88
N TRP A 54 1.77 -2.28 -11.50
CA TRP A 54 1.97 -3.73 -11.58
C TRP A 54 2.36 -4.34 -10.24
N ALA A 55 3.34 -3.77 -9.55
CA ALA A 55 3.90 -4.34 -8.31
C ALA A 55 3.08 -4.01 -7.06
N VAL A 56 2.28 -2.94 -7.08
CA VAL A 56 1.45 -2.57 -5.90
C VAL A 56 -0.04 -2.65 -6.20
N SER A 57 -0.54 -1.86 -7.14
CA SER A 57 -1.99 -1.72 -7.35
C SER A 57 -2.66 -3.05 -7.73
N CYS A 58 -2.03 -3.86 -8.58
CA CYS A 58 -2.57 -5.16 -8.98
C CYS A 58 -2.62 -6.16 -7.82
N TYR A 59 -1.56 -6.22 -7.01
CA TYR A 59 -1.52 -7.10 -5.84
C TYR A 59 -2.54 -6.68 -4.78
N VAL A 60 -2.65 -5.37 -4.51
CA VAL A 60 -3.63 -4.84 -3.56
C VAL A 60 -5.05 -5.14 -4.02
N ALA A 61 -5.36 -4.93 -5.30
CA ALA A 61 -6.65 -5.29 -5.86
C ALA A 61 -6.93 -6.78 -5.74
N ALA A 62 -5.95 -7.62 -6.07
CA ALA A 62 -6.07 -9.07 -5.99
C ALA A 62 -6.32 -9.52 -4.54
N THR A 63 -5.52 -9.05 -3.58
CA THR A 63 -5.66 -9.43 -2.17
C THR A 63 -6.95 -8.91 -1.55
N LEU A 64 -7.36 -7.67 -1.85
CA LEU A 64 -8.63 -7.11 -1.36
C LEU A 64 -9.83 -7.80 -2.00
N ALA A 65 -9.77 -8.13 -3.29
CA ALA A 65 -10.82 -8.89 -3.96
C ALA A 65 -10.93 -10.29 -3.31
N ILE A 66 -9.82 -11.03 -3.18
CA ILE A 66 -9.79 -12.33 -2.51
C ILE A 66 -10.34 -12.21 -1.09
N TYR A 67 -9.90 -11.20 -0.33
CA TYR A 67 -10.37 -10.96 1.04
C TYR A 67 -11.88 -10.71 1.09
N HIS A 68 -12.43 -9.83 0.25
CA HIS A 68 -13.87 -9.54 0.26
C HIS A 68 -14.72 -10.73 -0.22
N TYR A 69 -14.28 -11.45 -1.24
CA TYR A 69 -14.95 -12.67 -1.68
C TYR A 69 -14.92 -13.74 -0.59
N LEU A 70 -13.77 -13.92 0.07
CA LEU A 70 -13.59 -14.89 1.14
C LEU A 70 -14.40 -14.48 2.37
N SER A 71 -14.36 -13.21 2.79
CA SER A 71 -15.14 -12.67 3.90
C SER A 71 -16.64 -12.85 3.68
N ASN A 72 -17.16 -12.56 2.49
CA ASN A 72 -18.58 -12.77 2.16
C ASN A 72 -18.98 -14.24 2.13
N PHE A 73 -18.10 -15.11 1.62
CA PHE A 73 -18.32 -16.55 1.61
C PHE A 73 -18.28 -17.14 3.04
N MET A 74 -17.32 -16.70 3.86
CA MET A 74 -17.13 -17.14 5.24
C MET A 74 -18.15 -16.55 6.22
N SER A 75 -18.68 -15.35 5.95
CA SER A 75 -19.79 -14.75 6.70
C SER A 75 -21.04 -15.64 6.71
N LYS A 76 -21.26 -16.43 5.65
CA LYS A 76 -22.32 -17.45 5.61
C LYS A 76 -21.99 -18.71 6.43
N THR A 77 -20.72 -18.89 6.81
CA THR A 77 -20.19 -20.09 7.47
C THR A 77 -19.45 -19.67 8.75
N ASN A 78 -20.22 -19.32 9.79
CA ASN A 78 -19.87 -18.71 11.10
C ASN A 78 -18.54 -19.06 11.81
N ARG A 79 -17.75 -20.04 11.36
CA ARG A 79 -16.65 -20.65 12.13
C ARG A 79 -15.29 -19.95 12.00
N LEU A 80 -14.94 -19.42 10.83
CA LEU A 80 -13.62 -18.78 10.61
C LEU A 80 -13.59 -17.32 11.07
N THR A 81 -14.66 -16.57 10.82
CA THR A 81 -14.85 -15.20 11.32
C THR A 81 -14.90 -15.20 12.85
N ALA A 82 -15.52 -16.21 13.46
CA ALA A 82 -15.46 -16.43 14.90
C ALA A 82 -14.03 -16.72 15.38
N LEU A 83 -13.24 -17.55 14.69
CA LEU A 83 -11.83 -17.82 15.05
C LEU A 83 -10.93 -16.56 14.96
N TYR A 84 -11.10 -15.75 13.92
CA TYR A 84 -10.35 -14.49 13.75
C TYR A 84 -10.72 -13.45 14.80
N HIS A 85 -11.99 -13.40 15.24
CA HIS A 85 -12.46 -12.50 16.28
C HIS A 85 -12.44 -13.08 17.71
N SER A 86 -12.18 -14.38 17.89
CA SER A 86 -12.33 -15.04 19.20
C SER A 86 -11.15 -14.84 20.14
N SER A 87 -9.95 -14.51 19.64
CA SER A 87 -8.82 -14.20 20.54
C SER A 87 -7.76 -13.29 19.92
N ARG A 88 -7.18 -12.42 20.76
CA ARG A 88 -6.07 -11.54 20.43
C ARG A 88 -4.83 -12.28 19.87
N SER A 89 -4.56 -13.48 20.37
CA SER A 89 -3.38 -14.26 19.95
C SER A 89 -3.50 -14.79 18.53
N HIS A 90 -4.69 -15.27 18.14
CA HIS A 90 -4.94 -15.75 16.78
C HIS A 90 -4.86 -14.62 15.75
N GLN A 91 -5.35 -13.41 16.08
CA GLN A 91 -5.22 -12.23 15.21
C GLN A 91 -3.76 -11.95 14.83
N VAL A 92 -2.84 -12.02 15.80
CA VAL A 92 -1.40 -11.82 15.59
C VAL A 92 -0.82 -12.90 14.69
N PHE A 93 -1.14 -14.17 14.94
CA PHE A 93 -0.61 -15.27 14.14
C PHE A 93 -1.09 -15.22 12.69
N PHE A 94 -2.38 -14.97 12.46
CA PHE A 94 -2.93 -14.80 11.11
C PHE A 94 -2.37 -13.56 10.41
N ALA A 95 -2.13 -12.47 11.14
CA ALA A 95 -1.48 -11.29 10.60
C ALA A 95 -0.04 -11.57 10.17
N ALA A 96 0.74 -12.30 10.96
CA ALA A 96 2.10 -12.70 10.59
C ALA A 96 2.10 -13.58 9.31
N LEU A 97 1.14 -14.51 9.19
CA LEU A 97 0.99 -15.34 7.99
C LEU A 97 0.57 -14.53 6.76
N LEU A 98 -0.30 -13.54 6.93
CA LEU A 98 -0.66 -12.62 5.84
C LEU A 98 0.53 -11.77 5.40
N GLY A 99 1.42 -11.39 6.31
CA GLY A 99 2.63 -10.61 5.98
C GLY A 99 3.67 -11.43 5.21
N ALA A 100 3.71 -12.74 5.43
CA ALA A 100 4.58 -13.67 4.70
C ALA A 100 4.21 -13.84 3.22
N LEU A 101 3.00 -13.43 2.82
CA LEU A 101 2.63 -13.39 1.41
C LEU A 101 3.48 -12.31 0.72
N PRO A 102 4.22 -12.66 -0.33
CA PRO A 102 5.00 -11.68 -1.10
C PRO A 102 4.14 -10.51 -1.60
N GLY A 103 4.73 -9.32 -1.64
CA GLY A 103 4.05 -8.06 -1.95
C GLY A 103 3.45 -7.36 -0.72
N CYS A 104 2.75 -6.25 -0.95
CA CYS A 104 2.22 -5.39 0.13
C CYS A 104 0.75 -5.68 0.52
N GLY A 105 0.07 -6.57 -0.20
CA GLY A 105 -1.38 -6.78 -0.06
C GLY A 105 -1.82 -7.30 1.32
N GLY A 106 -1.05 -8.21 1.92
CA GLY A 106 -1.34 -8.74 3.26
C GLY A 106 -1.28 -7.68 4.37
N ALA A 107 -0.24 -6.85 4.35
CA ALA A 107 -0.08 -5.73 5.27
C ALA A 107 -1.19 -4.68 5.12
N ILE A 108 -1.64 -4.40 3.90
CA ILE A 108 -2.77 -3.48 3.64
C ILE A 108 -4.08 -4.05 4.17
N VAL A 109 -4.35 -5.34 3.97
CA VAL A 109 -5.55 -5.99 4.53
C VAL A 109 -5.57 -5.88 6.06
N VAL A 110 -4.46 -6.18 6.74
CA VAL A 110 -4.41 -6.09 8.22
C VAL A 110 -4.53 -4.64 8.70
N THR A 111 -3.89 -3.68 8.03
CA THR A 111 -3.97 -2.26 8.37
C THR A 111 -5.40 -1.72 8.22
N THR A 112 -6.08 -2.07 7.12
CA THR A 112 -7.48 -1.68 6.90
C THR A 112 -8.42 -2.31 7.94
N GLN A 113 -8.17 -3.56 8.36
CA GLN A 113 -8.90 -4.18 9.46
C GLN A 113 -8.63 -3.51 10.82
N PHE A 114 -7.41 -3.04 11.09
CA PHE A 114 -7.08 -2.34 12.35
C PHE A 114 -7.86 -1.03 12.47
N ILE A 115 -7.90 -0.25 11.39
CA ILE A 115 -8.62 1.02 11.35
C ILE A 115 -10.13 0.80 11.45
N SER A 116 -10.62 -0.28 10.86
CA SER A 116 -12.02 -0.70 10.96
C SER A 116 -12.39 -1.23 12.36
N GLY A 117 -11.43 -1.37 13.27
CA GLY A 117 -11.65 -1.83 14.63
C GLY A 117 -11.72 -3.34 14.81
N ARG A 118 -11.33 -4.11 13.78
CA ARG A 118 -11.48 -5.57 13.74
C ARG A 118 -10.29 -6.34 14.26
N VAL A 119 -9.10 -5.74 14.18
CA VAL A 119 -7.86 -6.28 14.77
C VAL A 119 -7.17 -5.26 15.66
N GLY A 120 -6.36 -5.76 16.60
CA GLY A 120 -5.57 -4.95 17.52
C GLY A 120 -4.22 -4.49 16.97
N PHE A 121 -3.57 -3.57 17.69
CA PHE A 121 -2.27 -3.00 17.31
C PHE A 121 -1.16 -4.07 17.18
N GLY A 122 -1.15 -5.12 18.00
CA GLY A 122 -0.17 -6.20 17.86
C GLY A 122 -0.25 -6.95 16.52
N ALA A 123 -1.42 -6.97 15.86
CA ALA A 123 -1.55 -7.53 14.52
C ALA A 123 -0.85 -6.68 13.45
N ILE A 124 -0.86 -5.33 13.59
CA ILE A 124 -0.08 -4.43 12.74
C ILE A 124 1.42 -4.71 12.90
N VAL A 125 1.91 -4.79 14.14
CA VAL A 125 3.33 -5.07 14.38
C VAL A 125 3.72 -6.42 13.79
N ALA A 126 2.87 -7.43 13.95
CA ALA A 126 3.14 -8.77 13.44
C ALA A 126 3.25 -8.83 11.91
N VAL A 127 2.31 -8.21 11.19
CA VAL A 127 2.29 -8.22 9.72
C VAL A 127 3.43 -7.40 9.13
N LEU A 128 3.75 -6.25 9.73
CA LEU A 128 4.84 -5.39 9.27
C LEU A 128 6.21 -5.98 9.57
N THR A 129 6.34 -6.75 10.65
CA THR A 129 7.61 -7.44 10.99
C THR A 129 7.83 -8.70 10.15
N SER A 130 6.76 -9.35 9.67
CA SER A 130 6.85 -10.60 8.92
C SER A 130 6.88 -10.43 7.39
N THR A 131 6.71 -9.20 6.90
CA THR A 131 6.67 -8.93 5.46
C THR A 131 8.02 -8.52 4.90
N MET A 132 8.40 -9.14 3.78
CA MET A 132 9.60 -8.78 3.02
C MET A 132 9.24 -7.96 1.75
N GLY A 133 7.96 -7.65 1.55
CA GLY A 133 7.46 -6.91 0.38
C GLY A 133 7.79 -7.61 -0.94
N ASP A 134 8.09 -6.83 -1.98
CA ASP A 134 8.41 -7.35 -3.31
C ASP A 134 9.79 -8.03 -3.37
N ALA A 135 10.69 -7.64 -2.47
CA ALA A 135 12.02 -8.24 -2.38
C ALA A 135 11.95 -9.75 -2.09
N ALA A 136 10.86 -10.22 -1.47
CA ALA A 136 10.59 -11.63 -1.25
C ALA A 136 10.55 -12.42 -2.56
N PHE A 137 9.98 -11.86 -3.63
CA PHE A 137 9.92 -12.52 -4.93
C PHE A 137 11.30 -12.65 -5.57
N LEU A 138 12.10 -11.58 -5.51
CA LEU A 138 13.47 -11.57 -5.99
C LEU A 138 14.31 -12.65 -5.27
N LEU A 139 14.25 -12.69 -3.94
CA LEU A 139 15.00 -13.66 -3.16
C LEU A 139 14.51 -15.10 -3.41
N LEU A 140 13.20 -15.32 -3.49
CA LEU A 140 12.64 -16.64 -3.82
C LEU A 140 13.00 -17.11 -5.22
N ALA A 141 13.14 -16.19 -6.19
CA ALA A 141 13.54 -16.51 -7.55
C ALA A 141 15.05 -16.84 -7.64
N ALA A 142 15.89 -16.09 -6.93
CA ALA A 142 17.35 -16.24 -6.99
C ALA A 142 17.90 -17.33 -6.05
N GLU A 143 17.49 -17.33 -4.78
CA GLU A 143 17.86 -18.32 -3.76
C GLU A 143 16.60 -18.82 -3.01
N PRO A 144 15.84 -19.79 -3.57
CA PRO A 144 14.59 -20.25 -2.96
C PRO A 144 14.74 -20.76 -1.53
N ALA A 145 15.83 -21.49 -1.24
CA ALA A 145 16.08 -22.05 0.09
C ALA A 145 16.25 -20.95 1.15
N THR A 146 17.07 -19.95 0.85
CA THR A 146 17.26 -18.77 1.71
C THR A 146 15.97 -17.98 1.81
N GLY A 147 15.27 -17.74 0.70
CA GLY A 147 13.98 -17.04 0.66
C GLY A 147 12.92 -17.65 1.56
N PHE A 148 12.70 -18.97 1.49
CA PHE A 148 11.77 -19.65 2.40
C PHE A 148 12.24 -19.59 3.85
N GLY A 149 13.55 -19.64 4.11
CA GLY A 149 14.13 -19.47 5.44
C GLY A 149 13.84 -18.10 6.04
N VAL A 150 14.05 -17.02 5.27
CA VAL A 150 13.79 -15.63 5.69
C VAL A 150 12.29 -15.43 5.95
N ILE A 151 11.41 -15.94 5.09
CA ILE A 151 9.96 -15.85 5.27
C ILE A 151 9.51 -16.59 6.54
N ALA A 152 9.99 -17.83 6.74
CA ALA A 152 9.64 -18.61 7.93
C ALA A 152 10.11 -17.92 9.22
N LEU A 153 11.32 -17.37 9.21
CA LEU A 153 11.86 -16.59 10.31
C LEU A 153 11.02 -15.32 10.56
N GLY A 154 10.64 -14.60 9.50
CA GLY A 154 9.78 -13.43 9.57
C GLY A 154 8.42 -13.74 10.21
N ILE A 155 7.78 -14.85 9.87
CA ILE A 155 6.52 -15.29 10.52
C ILE A 155 6.72 -15.48 12.03
N VAL A 156 7.78 -16.18 12.43
CA VAL A 156 8.06 -16.47 13.85
C VAL A 156 8.36 -15.17 14.60
N VAL A 157 9.26 -14.34 14.08
CA VAL A 157 9.67 -13.08 14.70
C VAL A 157 8.52 -12.08 14.75
N GLY A 158 7.71 -11.99 13.69
CA GLY A 158 6.53 -11.14 13.65
C GLY A 158 5.46 -11.59 14.63
N ALA A 159 5.15 -12.89 14.70
CA ALA A 159 4.19 -13.42 15.66
C ALA A 159 4.63 -13.15 17.12
N ILE A 160 5.91 -13.41 17.43
CA ILE A 160 6.47 -13.12 18.76
C ILE A 160 6.35 -11.62 19.07
N SER A 161 6.77 -10.75 18.16
CA SER A 161 6.70 -9.29 18.33
C SER A 161 5.27 -8.81 18.56
N GLY A 162 4.30 -9.31 17.79
CA GLY A 162 2.88 -8.99 17.98
C GLY A 162 2.31 -9.46 19.32
N TRP A 163 2.69 -10.66 19.77
CA TRP A 163 2.25 -11.18 21.08
C TRP A 163 2.86 -10.39 22.23
N VAL A 164 4.14 -10.02 22.14
CA VAL A 164 4.81 -9.15 23.10
C VAL A 164 4.10 -7.80 23.17
N VAL A 165 3.78 -7.20 22.03
CA VAL A 165 3.04 -5.92 21.99
C VAL A 165 1.65 -6.05 22.62
N ASN A 166 0.91 -7.12 22.33
CA ASN A 166 -0.41 -7.38 22.94
C ASN A 166 -0.35 -7.60 24.46
N ALA A 167 0.80 -8.00 25.01
CA ALA A 167 0.99 -8.11 26.45
C ALA A 167 1.12 -6.74 27.12
N PHE A 168 1.70 -5.75 26.42
CA PHE A 168 1.94 -4.40 26.95
C PHE A 168 0.85 -3.39 26.58
N HIS A 169 0.13 -3.59 25.47
CA HIS A 169 -0.81 -2.63 24.91
C HIS A 169 -2.20 -3.24 24.70
N ALA A 170 -3.22 -2.40 24.82
CA ALA A 170 -4.59 -2.76 24.43
C ALA A 170 -4.73 -2.77 22.90
N ASP A 171 -5.73 -3.50 22.38
CA ASP A 171 -5.99 -3.59 20.93
C ASP A 171 -6.18 -2.23 20.26
N ASP A 172 -6.81 -1.29 20.95
CA ASP A 172 -7.13 0.04 20.44
C ASP A 172 -5.96 1.03 20.56
N PHE A 173 -4.79 0.57 20.99
CA PHE A 173 -3.60 1.42 21.15
C PHE A 173 -3.24 2.09 19.82
N LEU A 174 -3.12 3.42 19.85
CA LEU A 174 -2.84 4.28 18.69
C LEU A 174 -3.84 4.17 17.53
N ARG A 175 -5.00 3.53 17.74
CA ARG A 175 -6.08 3.56 16.76
C ARG A 175 -6.55 5.01 16.58
N PRO A 176 -6.71 5.49 15.32
CA PRO A 176 -7.28 6.79 15.07
C PRO A 176 -8.64 6.93 15.77
N LYS A 177 -8.76 7.94 16.65
CA LYS A 177 -10.04 8.31 17.27
C LYS A 177 -10.84 9.11 16.26
N GLN A 178 -12.11 8.77 16.12
CA GLN A 178 -13.05 9.48 15.24
C GLN A 178 -13.11 10.95 15.63
N LYS A 179 -13.23 11.85 14.66
CA LYS A 179 -13.83 13.16 14.95
C LYS A 179 -15.31 12.90 15.18
N GLU A 180 -15.72 12.87 16.44
CA GLU A 180 -17.12 13.03 16.84
C GLU A 180 -17.59 14.46 16.52
N ASP A 181 -17.58 14.87 15.25
CA ASP A 181 -18.28 16.09 14.84
C ASP A 181 -19.77 15.74 14.66
N VAL A 182 -20.51 15.94 15.75
CA VAL A 182 -21.96 16.25 15.79
C VAL A 182 -22.91 15.17 15.25
N GLN A 183 -23.02 14.03 15.94
CA GLN A 183 -24.07 13.02 15.70
C GLN A 183 -25.05 12.88 16.87
N GLN A 184 -25.41 14.01 17.49
CA GLN A 184 -26.49 14.06 18.50
C GLN A 184 -27.68 14.97 18.11
N ALA A 185 -27.74 15.43 16.86
CA ALA A 185 -28.86 16.24 16.34
C ALA A 185 -29.54 15.68 15.07
N GLN A 186 -29.28 14.43 14.69
CA GLN A 186 -29.81 13.82 13.46
C GLN A 186 -30.59 12.53 13.73
N CYS A 187 -31.44 12.54 14.76
CA CYS A 187 -32.44 11.47 14.91
C CYS A 187 -33.65 11.66 13.97
N CYS A 188 -33.72 12.78 13.22
CA CYS A 188 -34.89 13.15 12.41
C CYS A 188 -34.60 13.58 10.95
N ASN A 189 -33.35 13.56 10.47
CA ASN A 189 -33.04 13.83 9.07
C ASN A 189 -32.24 12.66 8.50
N SER A 190 -32.94 11.71 7.89
CA SER A 190 -32.37 10.77 6.94
C SER A 190 -31.84 11.54 5.73
N HIS A 191 -30.63 12.09 5.84
CA HIS A 191 -29.85 12.42 4.66
C HIS A 191 -29.45 11.08 4.03
N SER A 192 -30.23 10.64 3.05
CA SER A 192 -29.71 9.76 2.02
C SER A 192 -28.52 10.48 1.38
N ASP A 193 -27.32 9.93 1.56
CA ASP A 193 -26.15 10.31 0.77
C ASP A 193 -26.48 10.07 -0.70
N THR A 194 -27.02 11.10 -1.35
CA THR A 194 -27.46 11.05 -2.74
C THR A 194 -26.21 11.29 -3.58
N HIS A 195 -25.56 10.19 -3.98
CA HIS A 195 -24.45 10.24 -4.94
C HIS A 195 -24.88 11.03 -6.17
N THR A 196 -23.99 11.89 -6.67
CA THR A 196 -24.25 12.58 -7.93
C THR A 196 -24.27 11.58 -9.08
N PRO A 197 -25.01 11.82 -10.19
CA PRO A 197 -25.06 10.88 -11.31
C PRO A 197 -23.67 10.64 -11.95
N VAL A 198 -22.76 11.61 -11.84
CA VAL A 198 -21.37 11.48 -12.30
C VAL A 198 -20.58 10.54 -11.39
N GLU A 199 -20.75 10.67 -10.08
CA GLU A 199 -20.11 9.83 -9.06
C GLU A 199 -20.54 8.36 -9.16
N GLN A 200 -21.85 8.10 -9.29
CA GLN A 200 -22.34 6.72 -9.47
C GLN A 200 -21.77 6.08 -10.74
N ARG A 201 -21.62 6.86 -11.82
CA ARG A 201 -20.97 6.40 -13.06
C ARG A 201 -19.48 6.12 -12.83
N ALA A 202 -18.76 6.99 -12.13
CA ALA A 202 -17.34 6.80 -11.81
C ALA A 202 -17.12 5.53 -10.98
N ILE A 203 -17.93 5.30 -9.95
CA ILE A 203 -17.88 4.09 -9.11
C ILE A 203 -18.15 2.82 -9.94
N ASN A 204 -19.17 2.85 -10.81
CA ASN A 204 -19.47 1.73 -11.69
C ASN A 204 -18.34 1.47 -12.70
N LEU A 205 -17.75 2.53 -13.25
CA LEU A 205 -16.65 2.43 -14.20
C LEU A 205 -15.37 1.91 -13.54
N GLN A 206 -15.09 2.33 -12.30
CA GLN A 206 -14.00 1.82 -11.49
C GLN A 206 -14.17 0.33 -11.17
N GLY A 207 -15.38 -0.09 -10.80
CA GLY A 207 -15.69 -1.51 -10.63
C GLY A 207 -15.54 -2.31 -11.92
N ALA A 208 -15.95 -1.75 -13.07
CA ALA A 208 -15.78 -2.39 -14.36
C ALA A 208 -14.30 -2.49 -14.77
N PHE A 209 -13.54 -1.41 -14.61
CA PHE A 209 -12.09 -1.36 -14.87
C PHE A 209 -11.38 -2.49 -14.14
N TRP A 210 -11.55 -2.59 -12.83
CA TRP A 210 -10.93 -3.66 -12.05
C TRP A 210 -11.53 -5.04 -12.35
N LYS A 211 -12.84 -5.18 -12.58
CA LYS A 211 -13.43 -6.48 -12.92
C LYS A 211 -12.79 -7.11 -14.15
N TRP A 212 -12.53 -6.32 -15.19
CA TRP A 212 -11.90 -6.82 -16.42
C TRP A 212 -10.38 -6.95 -16.28
N LEU A 213 -9.75 -6.04 -15.55
CA LEU A 213 -8.30 -5.97 -15.47
C LEU A 213 -7.69 -6.88 -14.40
N LEU A 214 -8.44 -7.26 -13.35
CA LEU A 214 -7.92 -7.96 -12.18
C LEU A 214 -7.13 -9.22 -12.53
N ILE A 215 -7.73 -10.13 -13.31
CA ILE A 215 -7.10 -11.41 -13.67
C ILE A 215 -5.88 -11.20 -14.58
N PRO A 216 -5.99 -10.54 -15.76
CA PRO A 216 -4.83 -10.38 -16.63
C PRO A 216 -3.72 -9.57 -15.97
N ALA A 217 -4.06 -8.53 -15.19
CA ALA A 217 -3.05 -7.71 -14.52
C ALA A 217 -2.37 -8.44 -13.37
N SER A 218 -3.09 -9.30 -12.62
CA SER A 218 -2.47 -10.16 -11.61
C SER A 218 -1.49 -11.15 -12.23
N ILE A 219 -1.79 -11.69 -13.42
CA ILE A 219 -0.88 -12.59 -14.13
C ILE A 219 0.40 -11.85 -14.53
N ILE A 220 0.26 -10.65 -15.12
CA ILE A 220 1.40 -9.80 -15.50
C ILE A 220 2.23 -9.43 -14.27
N ALA A 221 1.58 -9.03 -13.17
CA ALA A 221 2.24 -8.68 -11.93
C ALA A 221 3.06 -9.86 -11.36
N VAL A 222 2.49 -11.06 -11.32
CA VAL A 222 3.20 -12.27 -10.89
C VAL A 222 4.39 -12.57 -11.79
N LEU A 223 4.23 -12.51 -13.11
CA LEU A 223 5.33 -12.72 -14.04
C LEU A 223 6.46 -11.69 -13.83
N GLY A 224 6.10 -10.41 -13.69
CA GLY A 224 7.05 -9.32 -13.42
C GLY A 224 7.80 -9.52 -12.11
N SER A 225 7.13 -9.95 -11.04
CA SER A 225 7.76 -10.22 -9.76
C SER A 225 8.78 -11.38 -9.80
N PHE A 226 8.58 -12.36 -10.68
CA PHE A 226 9.59 -13.41 -10.96
C PHE A 226 10.67 -12.96 -11.96
N GLN A 227 10.79 -11.66 -12.23
CA GLN A 227 11.74 -11.07 -13.18
C GLN A 227 11.61 -11.62 -14.61
N VAL A 228 10.40 -12.05 -15.00
CA VAL A 228 10.13 -12.48 -16.37
C VAL A 228 9.85 -11.24 -17.22
N ASP A 229 10.63 -11.05 -18.29
CA ASP A 229 10.40 -9.98 -19.25
C ASP A 229 9.08 -10.24 -20.02
N THR A 230 8.05 -9.53 -19.61
CA THR A 230 6.71 -9.64 -20.18
C THR A 230 6.60 -9.00 -21.57
N ASN A 231 7.45 -8.03 -21.91
CA ASN A 231 7.50 -7.47 -23.26
C ASN A 231 8.02 -8.55 -24.25
N GLN A 232 9.11 -9.23 -23.90
CA GLN A 232 9.67 -10.31 -24.73
C GLN A 232 8.74 -11.52 -24.81
N LEU A 233 8.13 -11.93 -23.69
CA LEU A 233 7.25 -13.09 -23.65
C LEU A 233 6.03 -12.95 -24.58
N ILE A 234 5.48 -11.73 -24.68
CA ILE A 234 4.29 -11.43 -25.49
C ILE A 234 4.68 -10.96 -26.91
N GLY A 235 5.97 -10.72 -27.17
CA GLY A 235 6.46 -10.21 -28.45
C GLY A 235 6.11 -8.73 -28.69
N LEU A 236 6.01 -7.95 -27.61
CA LEU A 236 5.76 -6.52 -27.67
C LEU A 236 7.06 -5.74 -27.88
N LYS A 237 6.93 -4.50 -28.35
CA LYS A 237 8.06 -3.56 -28.44
C LYS A 237 8.57 -3.22 -27.04
N GLU A 238 9.87 -2.97 -26.89
CA GLU A 238 10.46 -2.44 -25.66
C GLU A 238 9.67 -1.24 -25.12
N ASN A 239 9.53 -1.17 -23.79
CA ASN A 239 8.77 -0.16 -23.05
C ASN A 239 7.24 -0.19 -23.21
N SER A 240 6.65 -1.18 -23.90
CA SER A 240 5.19 -1.21 -24.12
C SER A 240 4.41 -1.49 -22.83
N MET A 241 4.84 -2.45 -22.01
CA MET A 241 4.20 -2.77 -20.73
C MET A 241 4.37 -1.65 -19.70
N GLU A 242 5.46 -0.92 -19.80
CA GLU A 242 5.83 0.22 -18.97
C GLU A 242 4.81 1.34 -19.19
N TRP A 243 4.60 1.72 -20.45
CA TRP A 243 3.58 2.69 -20.85
C TRP A 243 2.15 2.22 -20.58
N LEU A 244 1.87 0.92 -20.74
CA LEU A 244 0.56 0.35 -20.43
C LEU A 244 0.23 0.49 -18.93
N GLY A 245 1.17 0.10 -18.06
CA GLY A 245 1.04 0.25 -16.62
C GLY A 245 0.89 1.71 -16.20
N ALA A 246 1.71 2.61 -16.75
CA ALA A 246 1.60 4.03 -16.49
C ALA A 246 0.24 4.61 -16.93
N THR A 247 -0.29 4.17 -18.07
CA THR A 247 -1.62 4.57 -18.54
C THR A 247 -2.71 4.09 -17.60
N PHE A 248 -2.65 2.83 -17.15
CA PHE A 248 -3.61 2.28 -16.20
C PHE A 248 -3.54 2.96 -14.83
N ALA A 249 -2.35 3.33 -14.35
CA ALA A 249 -2.17 4.13 -13.15
C ALA A 249 -2.88 5.48 -13.27
N VAL A 250 -2.65 6.20 -14.37
CA VAL A 250 -3.29 7.51 -14.62
C VAL A 250 -4.81 7.37 -14.72
N VAL A 251 -5.32 6.38 -15.45
CA VAL A 251 -6.77 6.10 -15.55
C VAL A 251 -7.37 5.82 -14.17
N SER A 252 -6.71 4.97 -13.36
CA SER A 252 -7.11 4.67 -11.99
C SER A 252 -7.20 5.94 -11.13
N MET A 253 -6.21 6.83 -11.24
CA MET A 253 -6.18 8.11 -10.51
C MET A 253 -7.26 9.10 -10.97
N PHE A 254 -7.57 9.13 -12.28
CA PHE A 254 -8.69 9.91 -12.79
C PHE A 254 -10.02 9.39 -12.27
N LEU A 255 -10.24 8.07 -12.32
CA LEU A 255 -11.45 7.44 -11.79
C LEU A 255 -11.62 7.74 -10.29
N TRP A 256 -10.53 7.65 -9.52
CA TRP A 256 -10.52 7.99 -8.11
C TRP A 256 -10.81 9.47 -7.84
N ALA A 257 -10.21 10.37 -8.61
CA ALA A 257 -10.43 11.82 -8.47
C ALA A 257 -11.88 12.25 -8.75
N MET A 258 -12.62 11.45 -9.52
CA MET A 258 -14.04 11.67 -9.80
C MET A 258 -14.99 11.11 -8.71
N THR A 259 -14.46 10.39 -7.72
CA THR A 259 -15.22 9.96 -6.53
C THR A 259 -15.07 11.00 -5.42
N LYS A 260 -16.19 11.38 -4.77
CA LYS A 260 -16.21 12.44 -3.76
C LYS A 260 -15.29 12.11 -2.58
N GLU A 261 -14.74 13.14 -1.94
CA GLU A 261 -14.18 13.02 -0.59
C GLU A 261 -15.31 12.66 0.38
N LEU A 262 -15.51 11.36 0.64
CA LEU A 262 -16.23 10.95 1.84
C LEU A 262 -15.35 11.30 3.04
N GLY A 263 -15.93 12.04 3.98
CA GLY A 263 -15.27 12.43 5.22
C GLY A 263 -14.88 11.19 6.04
N ASP A 264 -13.70 11.26 6.63
CA ASP A 264 -13.08 10.27 7.53
C ASP A 264 -12.87 8.87 6.92
N TYR A 265 -11.60 8.45 6.75
CA TYR A 265 -11.23 7.21 6.05
C TYR A 265 -11.84 5.95 6.65
N LYS A 266 -12.16 5.95 7.95
CA LYS A 266 -12.94 4.86 8.54
C LYS A 266 -14.24 4.64 7.77
N SER A 267 -14.99 5.67 7.36
CA SER A 267 -16.21 5.51 6.52
C SER A 267 -15.89 4.94 5.12
N THR A 268 -14.69 5.21 4.61
CA THR A 268 -14.21 4.73 3.30
C THR A 268 -13.74 3.27 3.36
N VAL A 269 -13.47 2.69 4.51
CA VAL A 269 -12.96 1.30 4.62
C VAL A 269 -13.76 0.40 5.55
N SER A 270 -14.49 0.99 6.50
CA SER A 270 -15.46 0.30 7.34
C SER A 270 -16.43 -0.44 6.46
N GLU A 271 -16.57 -1.73 6.72
CA GLU A 271 -17.49 -2.55 5.95
C GLU A 271 -18.96 -2.28 6.33
N ASP A 272 -19.20 -1.75 7.52
CA ASP A 272 -20.54 -1.64 8.12
C ASP A 272 -21.29 -0.35 7.72
N ASP A 273 -20.58 0.73 7.37
CA ASP A 273 -21.18 2.03 6.99
C ASP A 273 -21.39 2.21 5.47
N LYS A 274 -20.81 1.33 4.63
CA LYS A 274 -21.07 1.35 3.18
C LYS A 274 -22.39 0.64 2.91
N ILE A 275 -23.33 1.32 2.25
CA ILE A 275 -24.65 0.78 1.87
C ILE A 275 -24.48 -0.64 1.28
N ILE A 276 -25.24 -1.58 1.84
CA ILE A 276 -25.17 -3.05 1.70
C ILE A 276 -25.35 -3.57 0.25
N ASP A 277 -25.48 -2.70 -0.74
CA ASP A 277 -25.78 -3.04 -2.15
C ASP A 277 -24.57 -2.98 -3.11
N SER A 278 -23.37 -2.58 -2.65
CA SER A 278 -22.20 -2.51 -3.55
C SER A 278 -21.53 -3.89 -3.75
N HIS A 279 -21.26 -4.24 -5.00
CA HIS A 279 -20.65 -5.54 -5.35
C HIS A 279 -19.22 -5.62 -4.78
N PRO A 280 -18.73 -6.78 -4.28
CA PRO A 280 -17.40 -6.90 -3.65
C PRO A 280 -16.24 -6.34 -4.47
N ILE A 281 -16.31 -6.48 -5.79
CA ILE A 281 -15.32 -5.93 -6.73
C ILE A 281 -15.29 -4.39 -6.75
N GLN A 282 -16.45 -3.73 -6.60
CA GLN A 282 -16.52 -2.27 -6.55
C GLN A 282 -15.85 -1.74 -5.29
N LYS A 283 -16.05 -2.45 -4.18
CA LYS A 283 -15.39 -2.14 -2.90
C LYS A 283 -13.88 -2.33 -2.99
N ALA A 284 -13.43 -3.49 -3.47
CA ALA A 284 -12.01 -3.75 -3.70
C ALA A 284 -11.38 -2.69 -4.60
N ALA A 285 -12.08 -2.29 -5.66
CA ALA A 285 -11.63 -1.26 -6.59
C ALA A 285 -11.49 0.13 -5.94
N GLN A 286 -12.45 0.54 -5.10
CA GLN A 286 -12.41 1.79 -4.33
C GLN A 286 -11.22 1.84 -3.37
N ASP A 287 -11.08 0.79 -2.57
CA ASP A 287 -10.03 0.70 -1.57
C ASP A 287 -8.65 0.63 -2.25
N THR A 288 -8.54 -0.10 -3.36
CA THR A 288 -7.30 -0.14 -4.17
C THR A 288 -6.94 1.22 -4.70
N ASN A 289 -7.82 1.93 -5.40
CA ASN A 289 -7.45 3.22 -5.99
C ASN A 289 -7.06 4.25 -4.93
N PHE A 290 -7.68 4.19 -3.74
CA PHE A 290 -7.26 5.03 -2.62
C PHE A 290 -5.82 4.72 -2.19
N VAL A 291 -5.49 3.45 -2.00
CA VAL A 291 -4.14 3.01 -1.63
C VAL A 291 -3.14 3.38 -2.73
N SER A 292 -3.47 3.09 -3.99
CA SER A 292 -2.66 3.42 -5.16
C SER A 292 -2.31 4.90 -5.24
N ALA A 293 -3.22 5.82 -4.88
CA ALA A 293 -2.95 7.25 -4.93
C ALA A 293 -1.80 7.67 -4.01
N TRP A 294 -1.76 7.13 -2.78
CA TRP A 294 -0.71 7.40 -1.82
C TRP A 294 0.61 6.72 -2.19
N VAL A 295 0.54 5.48 -2.68
CA VAL A 295 1.72 4.75 -3.17
C VAL A 295 2.35 5.47 -4.34
N ILE A 296 1.56 5.86 -5.36
CA ILE A 296 2.06 6.61 -6.52
C ILE A 296 2.73 7.91 -6.08
N LEU A 297 2.10 8.68 -5.19
CA LEU A 297 2.67 9.93 -4.69
C LEU A 297 4.01 9.70 -3.99
N ALA A 298 4.08 8.67 -3.17
CA ALA A 298 5.26 8.32 -2.41
C ALA A 298 6.42 7.82 -3.29
N PHE A 299 6.12 6.89 -4.20
CA PHE A 299 7.09 6.34 -5.16
C PHE A 299 7.66 7.46 -6.02
N LEU A 300 6.79 8.32 -6.54
CA LEU A 300 7.20 9.44 -7.37
C LEU A 300 8.05 10.45 -6.58
N ALA A 301 7.71 10.74 -5.33
CA ALA A 301 8.51 11.60 -4.48
C ALA A 301 9.90 11.00 -4.21
N PHE A 302 9.97 9.69 -3.93
CA PHE A 302 11.22 8.98 -3.71
C PHE A 302 12.09 8.97 -4.98
N GLU A 303 11.56 8.47 -6.10
CA GLU A 303 12.29 8.31 -7.36
C GLU A 303 12.72 9.63 -8.00
N LEU A 304 11.90 10.69 -7.90
CA LEU A 304 12.33 12.01 -8.34
C LEU A 304 13.44 12.56 -7.44
N THR A 305 13.37 12.30 -6.13
CA THR A 305 14.42 12.76 -5.20
C THR A 305 15.75 12.04 -5.45
N THR A 306 15.74 10.73 -5.66
CA THR A 306 16.94 9.95 -6.01
C THR A 306 17.49 10.39 -7.36
N TYR A 307 16.64 10.56 -8.37
CA TYR A 307 17.01 11.05 -9.70
C TYR A 307 17.68 12.43 -9.65
N PHE A 308 17.12 13.40 -8.92
CA PHE A 308 17.69 14.74 -8.84
C PHE A 308 18.90 14.85 -7.89
N SER A 309 19.04 13.95 -6.92
CA SER A 309 20.18 13.96 -5.98
C SER A 309 21.40 13.19 -6.50
N GLY A 310 21.21 12.25 -7.44
CA GLY A 310 22.29 11.43 -8.00
C GLY A 310 22.94 10.49 -6.98
N LEU A 311 22.23 10.13 -5.90
CA LEU A 311 22.74 9.26 -4.85
C LEU A 311 22.74 7.79 -5.29
N ASP A 312 23.93 7.20 -5.40
CA ASP A 312 24.09 5.75 -5.55
C ASP A 312 24.18 5.09 -4.16
N LEU A 313 23.03 4.61 -3.68
CA LEU A 313 22.91 3.93 -2.39
C LEU A 313 23.70 2.62 -2.37
N GLY A 314 23.81 1.91 -3.51
CA GLY A 314 24.50 0.62 -3.57
C GLY A 314 26.01 0.74 -3.34
N ALA A 315 26.65 1.71 -3.98
CA ALA A 315 28.06 1.98 -3.79
C ALA A 315 28.38 2.49 -2.37
N THR A 316 27.50 3.35 -1.83
CA THR A 316 27.68 3.98 -0.51
C THR A 316 27.67 2.98 0.64
N PHE A 317 26.92 1.88 0.51
CA PHE A 317 26.66 0.94 1.60
C PHE A 317 27.44 -0.38 1.54
N SER A 318 28.32 -0.57 0.55
CA SER A 318 29.19 -1.76 0.49
C SER A 318 30.37 -1.69 1.49
N ASN A 319 30.75 -2.80 2.12
CA ASN A 319 31.94 -2.97 2.99
C ASN A 319 31.95 -2.33 4.41
N TRP A 320 30.79 -2.11 5.03
CA TRP A 320 30.67 -1.54 6.39
C TRP A 320 30.90 -2.55 7.54
N GLY A 321 31.28 -3.81 7.24
CA GLY A 321 31.65 -4.83 8.22
C GLY A 321 30.57 -5.05 9.28
N ILE A 322 30.92 -4.87 10.55
CA ILE A 322 30.02 -5.02 11.71
C ILE A 322 28.76 -4.15 11.67
N TRP A 323 28.78 -3.05 10.91
CA TRP A 323 27.62 -2.15 10.80
C TRP A 323 26.61 -2.60 9.74
N MET A 324 26.88 -3.69 9.01
CA MET A 324 26.01 -4.20 7.94
C MET A 324 24.57 -4.49 8.40
N PRO A 325 24.32 -5.16 9.54
CA PRO A 325 22.96 -5.33 10.06
C PRO A 325 22.25 -3.99 10.33
N LEU A 326 22.97 -2.99 10.86
CA LEU A 326 22.41 -1.67 11.12
C LEU A 326 22.07 -0.92 9.83
N VAL A 327 22.91 -1.05 8.80
CA VAL A 327 22.62 -0.48 7.47
C VAL A 327 21.41 -1.16 6.86
N GLY A 328 21.31 -2.49 6.94
CA GLY A 328 20.15 -3.26 6.51
C GLY A 328 18.86 -2.78 7.19
N LEU A 329 18.90 -2.57 8.51
CA LEU A 329 17.81 -1.98 9.28
C LEU A 329 17.46 -0.57 8.79
N ALA A 330 18.45 0.31 8.67
CA ALA A 330 18.25 1.70 8.29
C ALA A 330 17.56 1.80 6.93
N ILE A 331 17.95 0.93 5.98
CA ILE A 331 17.32 0.83 4.68
C ILE A 331 15.92 0.20 4.77
N GLY A 332 15.71 -0.81 5.62
CA GLY A 332 14.42 -1.48 5.78
C GLY A 332 13.33 -0.55 6.30
N ILE A 333 13.68 0.38 7.20
CA ILE A 333 12.78 1.41 7.72
C ILE A 333 12.37 2.43 6.62
N LEU A 334 13.16 2.58 5.55
CA LEU A 334 12.79 3.47 4.46
C LEU A 334 11.61 2.86 3.69
N PRO A 335 10.48 3.57 3.56
CA PRO A 335 9.32 3.03 2.88
C PRO A 335 9.59 2.92 1.37
N GLY A 336 9.08 1.86 0.74
CA GLY A 336 9.25 1.57 -0.68
C GLY A 336 9.61 0.11 -0.93
N CYS A 337 9.73 -0.28 -2.20
CA CYS A 337 10.28 -1.56 -2.62
C CYS A 337 11.70 -1.41 -3.19
N GLY A 338 12.06 -0.25 -3.73
CA GLY A 338 13.38 0.04 -4.32
C GLY A 338 14.55 -0.18 -3.33
N PRO A 339 14.57 0.48 -2.16
CA PRO A 339 15.64 0.27 -1.16
C PRO A 339 15.77 -1.19 -0.70
N GLN A 340 14.65 -1.91 -0.61
CA GLN A 340 14.55 -3.30 -0.18
C GLN A 340 15.08 -4.27 -1.24
N ILE A 341 14.71 -4.04 -2.51
CA ILE A 341 15.22 -4.77 -3.68
C ILE A 341 16.73 -4.53 -3.81
N LEU A 342 17.21 -3.31 -3.55
CA LEU A 342 18.64 -3.00 -3.54
C LEU A 342 19.41 -3.85 -2.52
N VAL A 343 18.96 -3.92 -1.26
CA VAL A 343 19.64 -4.74 -0.23
C VAL A 343 19.62 -6.22 -0.61
N THR A 344 18.51 -6.69 -1.15
CA THR A 344 18.39 -8.09 -1.61
C THR A 344 19.31 -8.37 -2.79
N SER A 345 19.46 -7.42 -3.71
CA SER A 345 20.40 -7.53 -4.84
C SER A 345 21.86 -7.50 -4.39
N LEU A 346 22.20 -6.66 -3.40
CA LEU A 346 23.53 -6.65 -2.78
C LEU A 346 23.81 -7.97 -2.06
N TYR A 347 22.82 -8.57 -1.41
CA TYR A 347 22.94 -9.90 -0.81
C TYR A 347 23.18 -10.98 -1.88
N ILE A 348 22.35 -11.03 -2.92
CA ILE A 348 22.46 -12.03 -4.00
C ILE A 348 23.80 -11.92 -4.74
N SER A 349 24.32 -10.70 -4.94
CA SER A 349 25.64 -10.46 -5.55
C SER A 349 26.82 -10.74 -4.62
N GLY A 350 26.57 -11.05 -3.34
CA GLY A 350 27.59 -11.29 -2.32
C GLY A 350 28.23 -10.02 -1.73
N ALA A 351 27.73 -8.83 -2.07
CA ALA A 351 28.21 -7.55 -1.57
C ALA A 351 27.69 -7.22 -0.16
N ALA A 352 26.54 -7.77 0.24
CA ALA A 352 25.98 -7.65 1.58
C ALA A 352 25.80 -9.03 2.23
N PRO A 353 26.04 -9.17 3.54
CA PRO A 353 25.85 -10.44 4.24
C PRO A 353 24.37 -10.75 4.51
N LEU A 354 24.06 -12.01 4.85
CA LEU A 354 22.68 -12.44 5.15
C LEU A 354 22.15 -11.72 6.40
N SER A 355 23.00 -11.39 7.37
CA SER A 355 22.57 -10.58 8.52
C SER A 355 21.99 -9.22 8.15
N ALA A 356 22.55 -8.54 7.14
CA ALA A 356 22.01 -7.29 6.62
C ALA A 356 20.65 -7.51 5.96
N GLN A 357 20.53 -8.59 5.17
CA GLN A 357 19.27 -8.99 4.55
C GLN A 357 18.20 -9.33 5.59
N LEU A 358 18.56 -9.99 6.69
CA LEU A 358 17.64 -10.32 7.79
C LEU A 358 17.18 -9.07 8.53
N SER A 359 18.11 -8.15 8.86
CA SER A 359 17.72 -6.87 9.47
C SER A 359 16.82 -6.05 8.55
N ASN A 360 17.11 -6.02 7.25
CA ASN A 360 16.25 -5.36 6.27
C ASN A 360 14.87 -6.01 6.22
N ALA A 361 14.79 -7.33 5.99
CA ALA A 361 13.54 -8.05 5.83
C ALA A 361 12.61 -7.95 7.04
N ILE A 362 13.14 -7.89 8.27
CA ILE A 362 12.33 -7.84 9.50
C ILE A 362 11.89 -6.40 9.84
N SER A 363 12.65 -5.39 9.44
CA SER A 363 12.28 -3.97 9.67
C SER A 363 11.54 -3.35 8.49
N ASN A 364 11.32 -4.12 7.44
CA ASN A 364 10.69 -3.66 6.22
C ASN A 364 9.16 -3.58 6.38
N ASP A 365 8.63 -2.37 6.40
CA ASP A 365 7.18 -2.16 6.40
C ASP A 365 6.56 -2.23 4.98
N GLY A 366 7.40 -2.33 3.94
CA GLY A 366 7.04 -2.39 2.53
C GLY A 366 6.26 -1.16 2.02
N ASP A 367 5.66 -1.29 0.84
CA ASP A 367 4.84 -0.22 0.25
C ASP A 367 3.53 0.03 1.01
N ALA A 368 3.15 -0.91 1.87
CA ALA A 368 2.00 -0.80 2.75
C ALA A 368 2.16 0.32 3.79
N LEU A 369 3.40 0.73 4.09
CA LEU A 369 3.66 1.80 5.04
C LEU A 369 3.10 3.15 4.57
N PHE A 370 3.15 3.47 3.27
CA PHE A 370 2.68 4.79 2.81
C PHE A 370 1.17 4.98 3.02
N PRO A 371 0.30 4.04 2.60
CA PRO A 371 -1.09 4.08 2.98
C PRO A 371 -1.27 4.05 4.50
N ALA A 372 -0.53 3.22 5.24
CA ALA A 372 -0.66 3.13 6.70
C ALA A 372 -0.35 4.46 7.39
N ILE A 373 0.67 5.20 6.96
CA ILE A 373 1.01 6.54 7.46
C ILE A 373 -0.11 7.53 7.13
N ALA A 374 -0.68 7.47 5.93
CA ALA A 374 -1.78 8.35 5.54
C ALA A 374 -3.05 8.11 6.39
N MET A 375 -3.31 6.87 6.78
CA MET A 375 -4.51 6.48 7.51
C MET A 375 -4.37 6.55 9.05
N ALA A 376 -3.27 6.04 9.57
CA ALA A 376 -3.02 5.85 10.99
C ALA A 376 -1.53 6.17 11.31
N PRO A 377 -1.10 7.44 11.13
CA PRO A 377 0.32 7.82 11.16
C PRO A 377 1.02 7.42 12.44
N LYS A 378 0.35 7.57 13.58
CA LYS A 378 0.91 7.18 14.89
C LYS A 378 1.09 5.68 15.00
N ALA A 379 0.11 4.89 14.57
CA ALA A 379 0.20 3.44 14.63
C ALA A 379 1.29 2.92 13.67
N ALA A 380 1.32 3.44 12.44
CA ALA A 380 2.33 3.08 11.44
C ALA A 380 3.76 3.36 11.95
N LEU A 381 4.07 4.61 12.32
CA LEU A 381 5.41 4.99 12.78
C LEU A 381 5.85 4.25 14.03
N VAL A 382 4.94 4.03 14.97
CA VAL A 382 5.27 3.29 16.20
C VAL A 382 5.48 1.82 15.89
N ALA A 383 4.69 1.22 14.99
CA ALA A 383 4.90 -0.16 14.56
C ALA A 383 6.27 -0.37 13.89
N THR A 384 6.72 0.57 13.04
CA THR A 384 8.09 0.58 12.48
C THR A 384 9.18 0.58 13.55
N ILE A 385 8.98 1.33 14.64
CA ILE A 385 9.93 1.34 15.77
C ILE A 385 9.90 -0.03 16.49
N TYR A 386 8.72 -0.63 16.64
CA TYR A 386 8.60 -1.96 17.25
C TYR A 386 9.20 -3.08 16.39
N SER A 387 9.20 -2.97 15.06
CA SER A 387 9.85 -3.94 14.16
C SER A 387 11.37 -3.75 14.11
N ALA A 388 11.89 -2.55 14.38
CA ALA A 388 13.33 -2.28 14.41
C ALA A 388 14.09 -3.06 15.50
N ILE A 389 13.49 -3.23 16.68
CA ILE A 389 14.09 -3.96 17.80
C ILE A 389 14.37 -5.44 17.45
N PRO A 390 13.37 -6.25 17.04
CA PRO A 390 13.60 -7.64 16.65
C PRO A 390 14.51 -7.73 15.42
N ALA A 391 14.44 -6.79 14.47
CA ALA A 391 15.34 -6.76 13.32
C ALA A 391 16.83 -6.62 13.70
N LEU A 392 17.13 -5.78 14.70
CA LEU A 392 18.48 -5.66 15.26
C LEU A 392 18.91 -6.94 15.98
N ILE A 393 18.04 -7.49 16.83
CA ILE A 393 18.33 -8.71 17.59
C ILE A 393 18.64 -9.87 16.65
N VAL A 394 17.81 -10.07 15.63
CA VAL A 394 17.96 -11.18 14.68
C VAL A 394 19.16 -10.96 13.77
N GLY A 395 19.32 -9.75 13.21
CA GLY A 395 20.44 -9.48 12.31
C GLY A 395 21.80 -9.54 13.00
N TYR A 396 21.98 -8.83 14.12
CA TYR A 396 23.23 -8.93 14.88
C TYR A 396 23.43 -10.31 15.51
N GLY A 397 22.35 -10.96 15.95
CA GLY A 397 22.41 -12.33 16.44
C GLY A 397 22.94 -13.29 15.37
N TYR A 398 22.46 -13.18 14.14
CA TYR A 398 22.96 -13.98 13.02
C TYR A 398 24.41 -13.62 12.68
N PHE A 399 24.72 -12.33 12.59
CA PHE A 399 26.06 -11.82 12.28
C PHE A 399 27.12 -12.41 13.21
N PHE A 400 26.93 -12.30 14.53
CA PHE A 400 27.90 -12.81 15.51
C PHE A 400 27.98 -14.33 15.60
N LEU A 401 26.94 -15.06 15.21
CA LEU A 401 26.92 -16.52 15.27
C LEU A 401 27.53 -17.18 14.03
N PHE A 402 27.42 -16.55 12.85
CA PHE A 402 27.72 -17.20 11.57
C PHE A 402 28.65 -16.42 10.64
N GLU A 403 28.75 -15.09 10.77
CA GLU A 403 29.42 -14.23 9.78
C GLU A 403 30.60 -13.41 10.34
N TYR A 404 30.81 -13.43 11.66
CA TYR A 404 31.88 -12.69 12.34
C TYR A 404 33.23 -13.41 12.34
#